data_AF-A0A2V2SXC3-F1
#
_entry.id   AF-A0A2V2SXC3-F1
#
_cell.length_a   1.000
_cell.length_b   1.000
_cell.length_c   1.000
_cell.angle_alpha   90.00
_cell.angle_beta   90.00
_cell.angle_gamma   90.00
#
_symmetry.space_group_name_H-M   'P 1'
#
loop_
_entity.id
_entity.type
_entity.pdbx_description
1 polymer ?
#
loop_
_entity_poly.entity_id
_entity_poly.type
_entity_poly.pdbx_seq_one_letter_code
_entity_poly.pdbx_strand_id
1 'polypeptide(L)'
;ESARQEACRAIWSAYAAAYLQRYGTAPVRNSKVNGQVRDLLKRLGAEEAPAVAAYFVGINDAYLIRNCHELGSLLARAEAYRTQWATGAQVNGTTARQIEQTQANINAAQAAAQNLRGKGEGKKNAFL
;
A
#
# COMPACT_ATOMS: atom_id res chain seq x y z
N GLU A 1 -15.01 -20.07 20.27
CA GLU A 1 -15.74 -18.88 19.75
C GLU A 1 -15.26 -17.56 20.37
N SER A 2 -14.90 -17.55 21.67
CA SER A 2 -14.34 -16.37 22.36
C SER A 2 -13.13 -15.75 21.64
N ALA A 3 -12.15 -16.56 21.25
CA ALA A 3 -10.92 -16.09 20.62
C ALA A 3 -11.15 -15.32 19.31
N ARG A 4 -12.10 -15.75 18.48
CA ARG A 4 -12.44 -15.05 17.23
C ARG A 4 -13.09 -13.69 17.50
N GLN A 5 -13.97 -13.63 18.49
CA GLN A 5 -14.63 -12.39 18.88
C GLN A 5 -13.64 -11.43 19.51
N GLU A 6 -12.73 -11.94 20.34
CA GLU A 6 -11.62 -11.18 20.93
C GLU A 6 -10.69 -10.62 19.86
N ALA A 7 -10.28 -11.42 18.88
CA ALA A 7 -9.50 -10.94 17.73
C ALA A 7 -10.24 -9.83 16.96
N CYS A 8 -11.55 -9.98 16.71
CA CYS A 8 -12.34 -8.92 16.08
C CYS A 8 -12.39 -7.63 16.93
N ARG A 9 -12.49 -7.75 18.27
CA ARG A 9 -12.45 -6.61 19.18
C ARG A 9 -11.07 -5.94 19.16
N ALA A 10 -9.99 -6.71 19.13
CA ALA A 10 -8.63 -6.20 19.05
C ALA A 10 -8.40 -5.42 17.74
N ILE A 11 -8.83 -5.97 16.60
CA ILE A 11 -8.77 -5.28 15.31
C ILE A 11 -9.52 -3.95 15.35
N TRP A 12 -10.78 -3.97 15.82
CA TRP A 12 -11.60 -2.76 15.92
C TRP A 12 -10.97 -1.73 16.86
N SER A 13 -10.48 -2.17 18.03
CA SER A 13 -9.87 -1.29 19.03
C SER A 13 -8.62 -0.61 18.47
N ALA A 14 -7.73 -1.36 17.83
CA ALA A 14 -6.51 -0.83 17.24
C ALA A 14 -6.80 0.19 16.13
N TYR A 15 -7.74 -0.14 15.23
CA TYR A 15 -8.20 0.78 14.19
C TYR A 15 -8.84 2.05 14.77
N ALA A 16 -9.78 1.89 15.71
CA ALA A 16 -10.51 3.02 16.30
C ALA A 16 -9.61 3.94 17.12
N ALA A 17 -8.63 3.38 17.84
CA ALA A 17 -7.63 4.15 18.56
C ALA A 17 -6.77 4.97 17.59
N ALA A 18 -6.23 4.37 16.52
CA ALA A 18 -5.45 5.08 15.51
C ALA A 18 -6.29 6.16 14.81
N TYR A 19 -7.56 5.86 14.52
CA TYR A 19 -8.51 6.79 13.91
C TYR A 19 -8.77 8.00 14.80
N LEU A 20 -9.03 7.77 16.09
CA LEU A 20 -9.25 8.82 17.07
C LEU A 20 -8.02 9.73 17.19
N GLN A 21 -6.82 9.14 17.26
CA GLN A 21 -5.58 9.91 17.34
C GLN A 21 -5.37 10.79 16.10
N ARG A 22 -5.75 10.31 14.91
CA ARG A 22 -5.58 11.08 13.66
C ARG A 22 -6.65 12.14 13.45
N TYR A 23 -7.92 11.78 13.65
CA TYR A 23 -9.06 12.59 13.24
C TYR A 23 -9.78 13.31 14.40
N GLY A 24 -9.39 13.03 15.65
CA GLY A 24 -10.00 13.63 16.84
C GLY A 24 -11.41 13.12 17.15
N THR A 25 -11.95 12.18 16.37
CA THR A 25 -13.26 11.57 16.60
C THR A 25 -13.20 10.06 16.41
N ALA A 26 -14.08 9.33 17.10
CA ALA A 26 -14.21 7.89 16.92
C ALA A 26 -14.85 7.57 15.55
N PRO A 27 -14.43 6.48 14.88
CA PRO A 27 -15.05 6.05 13.63
C PRO A 27 -16.44 5.45 13.87
N VAL A 28 -17.35 5.65 12.92
CA VAL A 28 -18.71 5.11 13.00
C VAL A 28 -18.70 3.58 12.83
N ARG A 29 -19.31 2.88 13.78
CA ARG A 29 -19.44 1.43 13.75
C ARG A 29 -20.85 1.03 13.29
N ASN A 30 -20.94 0.25 12.22
CA ASN A 30 -22.19 -0.29 11.70
C ASN A 30 -22.04 -1.78 11.34
N SER A 31 -23.13 -2.40 10.87
CA SER A 31 -23.16 -3.82 10.48
C SER A 31 -22.16 -4.15 9.35
N LYS A 32 -22.03 -3.26 8.36
CA LYS A 32 -21.06 -3.38 7.26
C LYS A 32 -19.63 -3.41 7.80
N VAL A 33 -19.27 -2.45 8.64
CA VAL A 33 -17.95 -2.35 9.29
C VAL A 33 -17.64 -3.60 10.13
N ASN A 34 -18.63 -4.13 10.86
CA ASN A 34 -18.45 -5.40 11.59
C ASN A 34 -18.20 -6.58 10.65
N GLY A 35 -18.88 -6.63 9.49
CA GLY A 35 -18.57 -7.58 8.42
C GLY A 35 -17.11 -7.46 7.96
N GLN A 36 -16.70 -6.23 7.68
CA GLN A 36 -15.37 -5.92 7.19
C GLN A 36 -14.26 -6.34 8.17
N VAL A 37 -14.43 -6.09 9.47
CA VAL A 37 -13.48 -6.53 10.52
C VAL A 37 -13.35 -8.06 10.54
N ARG A 38 -14.47 -8.79 10.40
CA ARG A 38 -14.43 -10.26 10.35
C ARG A 38 -13.72 -10.78 9.10
N ASP A 39 -13.89 -10.10 7.98
CA ASP A 39 -13.22 -10.48 6.73
C ASP A 39 -11.73 -10.14 6.76
N LEU A 40 -11.34 -9.05 7.42
CA LEU A 40 -9.93 -8.73 7.66
C LEU A 40 -9.28 -9.82 8.51
N LEU A 41 -9.95 -10.27 9.58
CA LEU A 41 -9.50 -11.38 10.42
C LEU A 41 -9.31 -12.67 9.61
N LYS A 42 -10.21 -12.98 8.67
CA LYS A 42 -10.09 -14.18 7.81
C LYS A 42 -8.87 -14.12 6.89
N ARG A 43 -8.47 -12.91 6.45
CA ARG A 43 -7.39 -12.73 5.47
C ARG A 43 -6.02 -12.62 6.11
N LEU A 44 -5.90 -11.86 7.20
CA LEU A 44 -4.61 -11.54 7.84
C LEU A 44 -4.37 -12.30 9.16
N GLY A 45 -5.39 -12.98 9.69
CA GLY A 45 -5.27 -13.68 10.97
C GLY A 45 -5.34 -12.76 12.19
N ALA A 46 -5.34 -13.35 13.38
CA ALA A 46 -5.55 -12.63 14.64
C ALA A 46 -4.30 -11.84 15.10
N GLU A 47 -3.11 -12.29 14.72
CA GLU A 47 -1.84 -11.71 15.18
C GLU A 47 -1.52 -10.40 14.45
N GLU A 48 -1.63 -10.39 13.13
CA GLU A 48 -1.19 -9.25 12.31
C GLU A 48 -2.33 -8.24 12.06
N ALA A 49 -3.59 -8.69 11.96
CA ALA A 49 -4.69 -7.83 11.56
C ALA A 49 -4.87 -6.55 12.41
N PRO A 50 -4.75 -6.59 13.76
CA PRO A 50 -4.85 -5.36 14.57
C PRO A 50 -3.75 -4.35 14.26
N ALA A 51 -2.51 -4.82 14.10
CA ALA A 51 -1.36 -3.97 13.82
C ALA A 51 -1.47 -3.36 12.41
N VAL A 52 -1.86 -4.14 11.41
CA VAL A 52 -2.08 -3.67 10.04
C VAL A 52 -3.23 -2.65 9.98
N ALA A 53 -4.31 -2.87 10.74
CA ALA A 53 -5.43 -1.94 10.79
C ALA A 53 -5.06 -0.58 11.41
N ALA A 54 -4.23 -0.57 12.47
CA ALA A 54 -3.69 0.66 13.03
C ALA A 54 -2.71 1.35 12.07
N TYR A 55 -1.79 0.58 11.46
CA TYR A 55 -0.83 1.09 10.48
C TYR A 55 -1.51 1.78 9.30
N PHE A 56 -2.60 1.19 8.78
CA PHE A 56 -3.35 1.72 7.65
C PHE A 56 -3.81 3.17 7.86
N VAL A 57 -4.25 3.54 9.06
CA VAL A 57 -4.69 4.91 9.39
C VAL A 57 -3.52 5.91 9.42
N GLY A 58 -2.30 5.43 9.65
CA GLY A 58 -1.09 6.23 9.63
C GLY A 58 -0.57 6.54 8.23
N ILE A 59 -1.10 5.92 7.18
CA ILE A 59 -0.60 6.10 5.81
C ILE A 59 -0.99 7.48 5.28
N ASN A 60 0.00 8.22 4.79
CA ASN A 60 -0.23 9.53 4.18
C ASN A 60 -0.40 9.40 2.67
N ASP A 61 -1.57 8.89 2.26
CA ASP A 61 -1.99 8.84 0.87
C ASP A 61 -3.23 9.70 0.63
N ALA A 62 -3.21 10.51 -0.45
CA ALA A 62 -4.27 11.47 -0.74
C ALA A 62 -5.64 10.82 -1.00
N TYR A 63 -5.69 9.60 -1.53
CA TYR A 63 -6.94 8.86 -1.69
C TYR A 63 -7.47 8.39 -0.33
N LEU A 64 -6.61 7.83 0.52
CA LEU A 64 -7.00 7.36 1.84
C LEU A 64 -7.44 8.49 2.76
N ILE A 65 -6.74 9.62 2.73
CA ILE A 65 -7.10 10.81 3.51
C ILE A 65 -8.46 11.36 3.08
N ARG A 66 -8.71 11.46 1.76
CA ARG A 66 -10.01 11.94 1.23
C ARG A 66 -11.18 11.03 1.62
N ASN A 67 -10.95 9.72 1.71
CA ASN A 67 -11.96 8.75 2.14
C ASN A 67 -11.93 8.48 3.65
N CYS A 68 -11.22 9.32 4.41
CA CYS A 68 -11.03 9.20 5.84
C CYS A 68 -10.67 7.79 6.32
N HIS A 69 -9.76 7.10 5.63
CA HIS A 69 -9.30 5.74 5.95
C HIS A 69 -10.44 4.74 6.19
N GLU A 70 -11.43 4.67 5.30
CA GLU A 70 -12.47 3.66 5.42
C GLU A 70 -11.92 2.22 5.37
N LEU A 71 -12.47 1.32 6.20
CA LEU A 71 -12.08 -0.09 6.25
C LEU A 71 -12.33 -0.84 4.94
N GLY A 72 -13.22 -0.34 4.07
CA GLY A 72 -13.40 -0.88 2.72
C GLY A 72 -12.14 -0.76 1.87
N SER A 73 -11.46 0.39 1.95
CA SER A 73 -10.19 0.63 1.27
C SER A 73 -9.07 -0.25 1.82
N LEU A 74 -9.02 -0.47 3.14
CA LEU A 74 -8.10 -1.43 3.76
C LEU A 74 -8.34 -2.84 3.22
N LEU A 75 -9.59 -3.30 3.23
CA LEU A 75 -9.93 -4.64 2.75
C LEU A 75 -9.64 -4.83 1.27
N ALA A 76 -9.89 -3.84 0.42
CA ALA A 76 -9.63 -3.96 -1.00
C ALA A 76 -8.16 -4.36 -1.29
N ARG A 77 -7.21 -3.97 -0.42
CA ARG A 77 -5.77 -4.23 -0.59
C ARG A 77 -5.11 -4.76 0.69
N ALA A 78 -5.79 -5.64 1.43
CA ALA A 78 -5.36 -6.07 2.76
C ALA A 78 -3.93 -6.66 2.79
N GLU A 79 -3.59 -7.54 1.86
CA GLU A 79 -2.27 -8.19 1.79
C GLU A 79 -1.18 -7.17 1.41
N ALA A 80 -1.51 -6.20 0.57
CA ALA A 80 -0.57 -5.14 0.21
C ALA A 80 -0.23 -4.25 1.40
N TYR A 81 -1.23 -3.87 2.22
CA TYR A 81 -0.97 -3.11 3.45
C TYR A 81 -0.25 -3.94 4.49
N ARG A 82 -0.54 -5.24 4.59
CA ARG A 82 0.22 -6.16 5.44
C ARG A 82 1.69 -6.22 5.03
N THR A 83 1.99 -6.32 3.74
CA THR A 83 3.38 -6.30 3.25
C THR A 83 4.06 -4.97 3.56
N GLN A 84 3.40 -3.84 3.34
CA GLN A 84 3.97 -2.51 3.66
C GLN A 84 4.23 -2.33 5.16
N TRP A 85 3.34 -2.85 6.01
CA TRP A 85 3.55 -2.88 7.45
C TRP A 85 4.75 -3.76 7.83
N ALA A 86 4.83 -4.97 7.29
CA ALA A 86 5.90 -5.92 7.60
C ALA A 86 7.28 -5.46 7.12
N THR A 87 7.36 -4.76 5.99
CA THR A 87 8.63 -4.22 5.45
C THR A 87 8.98 -2.83 5.97
N GLY A 88 8.05 -2.15 6.65
CA GLY A 88 8.20 -0.75 7.04
C GLY A 88 8.22 0.23 5.86
N ALA A 89 7.99 -0.24 4.63
CA ALA A 89 8.02 0.59 3.43
C ALA A 89 6.63 1.15 3.14
N GLN A 90 6.44 2.45 3.34
CA GLN A 90 5.23 3.15 2.89
C GLN A 90 5.31 3.41 1.38
N VAL A 91 4.51 2.69 0.60
CA VAL A 91 4.40 2.93 -0.84
C VAL A 91 3.18 3.80 -1.09
N ASN A 92 3.39 5.11 -1.13
CA ASN A 92 2.37 6.06 -1.56
C ASN A 92 2.43 6.27 -3.08
N GLY A 93 1.40 6.89 -3.67
CA GLY A 93 1.33 7.11 -5.12
C GLY A 93 2.50 7.92 -5.70
N THR A 94 3.15 8.78 -4.91
CA THR A 94 4.34 9.53 -5.33
C THR A 94 5.57 8.63 -5.37
N THR A 95 5.78 7.80 -4.34
CA THR A 95 6.87 6.81 -4.31
C THR A 95 6.73 5.82 -5.47
N ALA A 96 5.51 5.34 -5.75
CA ALA A 96 5.26 4.45 -6.89
C ALA A 96 5.64 5.13 -8.23
N ARG A 97 5.18 6.36 -8.46
CA ARG A 97 5.53 7.14 -9.67
C ARG A 97 7.02 7.43 -9.77
N GLN A 98 7.69 7.71 -8.66
CA GLN A 98 9.14 7.94 -8.63
C GLN A 98 9.91 6.67 -9.02
N ILE A 99 9.49 5.50 -8.53
CA ILE A 99 10.08 4.21 -8.91
C ILE A 99 9.85 3.95 -10.41
N GLU A 100 8.62 4.15 -10.90
CA GLU A 100 8.29 4.01 -12.33
C GLU A 100 9.13 4.94 -13.21
N GLN A 101 9.25 6.22 -12.82
CA GLN A 101 10.01 7.22 -13.57
C GLN A 101 11.52 6.90 -13.56
N THR A 102 12.04 6.44 -12.42
CA THR A 102 13.44 6.01 -12.30
C THR A 102 13.72 4.82 -13.22
N GLN A 103 12.84 3.83 -13.23
CA GLN A 103 12.98 2.65 -14.10
C GLN A 103 12.86 3.01 -15.58
N ALA A 104 11.91 3.88 -15.94
CA ALA A 104 11.75 4.36 -17.32
C ALA A 104 13.01 5.11 -17.81
N ASN A 105 13.62 5.94 -16.96
CA ASN A 105 14.86 6.65 -17.29
C ASN A 105 16.04 5.70 -17.51
N ILE A 106 16.19 4.66 -16.67
CA ILE A 106 17.25 3.65 -16.84
C ILE A 106 17.08 2.92 -18.18
N ASN A 107 15.87 2.49 -18.50
CA ASN A 107 15.57 1.79 -19.74
C ASN A 107 15.83 2.68 -20.96
N ALA A 108 15.44 3.97 -20.90
CA ALA A 108 15.68 4.93 -21.96
C ALA A 108 17.20 5.19 -22.17
N ALA A 109 17.97 5.30 -21.08
CA ALA A 109 19.42 5.46 -21.16
C ALA A 109 20.10 4.22 -21.78
N GLN A 110 19.67 3.01 -21.43
CA GLN A 110 20.18 1.77 -22.02
C GLN A 110 19.86 1.68 -23.52
N ALA A 111 18.62 2.00 -23.91
CA ALA A 111 18.23 2.02 -25.33
C ALA A 111 19.01 3.06 -26.14
N ALA A 112 19.24 4.26 -25.57
CA ALA A 112 20.06 5.28 -26.20
C ALA A 112 21.53 4.82 -26.38
N ALA A 113 22.11 4.18 -25.37
CA ALA A 113 23.46 3.62 -25.45
C ALA A 113 23.58 2.52 -26.52
N GLN A 114 22.59 1.63 -26.63
CA GLN A 114 22.55 0.62 -27.69
C GLN A 114 22.44 1.24 -29.09
N ASN A 115 21.60 2.27 -29.26
CA ASN A 115 21.45 2.97 -30.54
C ASN A 115 22.73 3.71 -30.97
N LEU A 116 23.45 4.32 -30.01
CA LEU A 116 24.75 4.95 -30.28
C LEU A 116 25.80 3.92 -30.69
N ARG A 117 25.82 2.75 -30.04
CA ARG A 117 26.73 1.66 -30.36
C ARG A 117 26.45 1.05 -31.75
N GLY A 118 25.18 0.84 -32.10
CA GLY A 118 24.78 0.35 -33.44
C GLY A 118 25.01 1.36 -34.57
N LYS A 119 24.89 2.68 -34.31
CA LYS A 119 25.23 3.72 -35.29
C LYS A 119 26.73 3.90 -35.51
N GLY A 120 27.58 3.45 -34.57
CA GLY A 120 29.04 3.47 -34.69
C GLY A 120 29.61 2.43 -35.66
N GLU A 121 28.90 1.32 -35.87
CA GLU A 121 29.34 0.23 -36.76
C GLU A 121 28.95 0.44 -38.24
N GLY A 122 27.89 1.20 -38.52
CA GLY A 122 27.38 1.43 -39.89
C GLY A 122 28.09 2.50 -40.72
N LYS A 123 29.08 3.22 -40.17
CA LYS A 123 29.75 4.35 -40.87
C LYS A 123 31.17 4.08 -41.37
N LYS A 124 31.71 2.87 -41.23
CA LYS A 124 33.11 2.58 -41.62
C LYS A 124 33.32 2.04 -43.05
N ASN A 125 32.28 1.76 -43.83
CA ASN A 125 32.42 1.08 -45.12
C ASN A 125 31.73 1.79 -46.31
N ALA A 126 31.68 3.14 -46.33
CA ALA A 126 31.04 3.89 -47.42
C ALA A 126 32.01 4.65 -48.36
N PHE A 127 33.31 4.55 -48.13
CA PHE A 127 34.33 5.12 -49.01
C PHE A 127 35.51 4.16 -49.04
N LEU A 128 35.61 3.36 -50.10
CA LEU A 128 36.79 2.73 -50.72
C LEU A 128 36.28 1.84 -51.86
#